data_AF-A0A6G8J6L0-F1
#
_entry.id   AF-A0A6G8J6L0-F1
#
_cell.length_a   1.000
_cell.length_b   1.000
_cell.length_c   1.000
_cell.angle_alpha   90.00
_cell.angle_beta   90.00
_cell.angle_gamma   90.00
#
_symmetry.space_group_name_H-M   'P 1'
#
loop_
_entity.id
_entity.type
_entity.pdbx_description
1 polymer ?
#
loop_
_entity_poly.entity_id
_entity_poly.type
_entity_poly.pdbx_seq_one_letter_code
_entity_poly.pdbx_strand_id
1 'polypeptide(L)'
;MEKITLLSTNYDDYHLGFEVQATTPQFLSWDMTYDEIIALPCVEWDAPLFSDFEIHDDYFFKYPVRVGNILLHQFGFCLRYDQPTNMAVQTYYAESEKGVSKWDFQQVHHQLARHLTFESQAHFHQNGSSSFYKNEIAFTVGYYGEPQYQQLYFLCNHR
;
A
#
# COMPACT_ATOMS: atom_id res chain seq x y z
N MET A 1 11.82 -6.40 13.88
CA MET A 1 12.17 -5.87 12.55
C MET A 1 11.24 -4.71 12.30
N GLU A 2 11.76 -3.54 11.93
CA GLU A 2 10.94 -2.39 11.55
C GLU A 2 10.15 -2.80 10.30
N LYS A 3 8.82 -2.65 10.34
CA LYS A 3 7.92 -3.13 9.28
C LYS A 3 7.73 -2.09 8.17
N ILE A 4 8.06 -0.84 8.48
CA ILE A 4 8.11 0.30 7.59
C ILE A 4 9.42 1.04 7.86
N THR A 5 10.18 1.35 6.82
CA THR A 5 11.43 2.11 6.95
C THR A 5 11.41 3.31 6.00
N LEU A 6 11.71 4.50 6.52
CA LEU A 6 11.97 5.66 5.67
C LEU A 6 13.38 5.60 5.13
N LEU A 7 13.50 5.68 3.81
CA LEU A 7 14.76 5.74 3.11
C LEU A 7 15.30 7.18 3.13
N SER A 8 16.61 7.31 3.35
CA SER A 8 17.33 8.59 3.34
C SER A 8 17.51 9.17 1.93
N THR A 9 17.39 8.34 0.90
CA THR A 9 17.50 8.73 -0.52
C THR A 9 16.20 9.35 -1.01
N ASN A 10 16.25 10.42 -1.78
CA ASN A 10 15.06 11.15 -2.23
C ASN A 10 14.49 10.58 -3.55
N TYR A 11 13.59 9.61 -3.46
CA TYR A 11 12.83 9.06 -4.60
C TYR A 11 11.47 9.78 -4.73
N ASP A 12 11.14 10.27 -5.91
CA ASP A 12 9.89 10.98 -6.22
C ASP A 12 8.98 10.21 -7.21
N ASP A 13 9.30 8.94 -7.41
CA ASP A 13 8.70 7.98 -8.34
C ASP A 13 7.37 7.37 -7.87
N TYR A 14 6.81 7.86 -6.75
CA TYR A 14 5.50 7.41 -6.20
C TYR A 14 4.41 7.25 -7.24
N HIS A 15 4.35 8.16 -8.21
CA HIS A 15 3.31 8.21 -9.25
C HIS A 15 3.54 7.24 -10.42
N LEU A 16 4.71 6.62 -10.50
CA LEU A 16 5.07 5.72 -11.59
C LEU A 16 4.84 4.25 -11.23
N GLY A 17 5.01 3.91 -9.96
CA GLY A 17 4.96 2.52 -9.52
C GLY A 17 5.62 2.29 -8.18
N PHE A 18 6.08 1.06 -8.00
CA PHE A 18 6.80 0.60 -6.82
C PHE A 18 7.87 -0.41 -7.21
N GLU A 19 8.85 -0.63 -6.33
CA GLU A 19 9.98 -1.50 -6.61
C GLU A 19 10.07 -2.65 -5.61
N VAL A 20 9.93 -3.88 -6.11
CA VAL A 20 10.13 -5.09 -5.34
C VAL A 20 11.63 -5.31 -5.12
N GLN A 21 12.06 -5.34 -3.87
CA GLN A 21 13.47 -5.46 -3.46
C GLN A 21 13.96 -6.93 -3.44
N ALA A 22 13.71 -7.65 -4.53
CA ALA A 22 14.23 -9.01 -4.72
C ALA A 22 15.74 -9.00 -5.01
N THR A 23 16.36 -10.19 -5.15
CA THR A 23 17.79 -10.31 -5.53
C THR A 23 18.14 -9.53 -6.79
N THR A 24 17.21 -9.49 -7.75
CA THR A 24 17.21 -8.53 -8.85
C THR A 24 16.01 -7.60 -8.64
N PRO A 25 16.21 -6.31 -8.28
CA PRO A 25 15.12 -5.39 -8.08
C PRO A 25 14.25 -5.25 -9.32
N GLN A 26 12.94 -5.19 -9.12
CA GLN A 26 11.97 -5.08 -10.20
C GLN A 26 11.01 -3.91 -9.92
N PHE A 27 11.01 -2.93 -10.81
CA PHE A 27 10.05 -1.82 -10.78
C PHE A 27 8.77 -2.22 -11.51
N LEU A 28 7.61 -2.05 -10.86
CA LEU A 28 6.28 -2.43 -11.34
C LEU A 28 5.40 -1.18 -11.43
N SER A 29 4.64 -1.06 -12.52
CA SER A 29 3.68 0.04 -12.70
C SER A 29 2.43 -0.17 -11.85
N TRP A 30 1.81 0.93 -11.41
CA TRP A 30 0.47 0.89 -10.83
C TRP A 30 -0.60 0.43 -11.83
N ASP A 31 -0.35 0.56 -13.13
CA ASP A 31 -1.27 0.15 -14.21
C ASP A 31 -1.30 -1.38 -14.44
N MET A 32 -0.47 -2.17 -13.74
CA MET A 32 -0.47 -3.62 -13.91
C MET A 32 -1.82 -4.21 -13.51
N THR A 33 -2.35 -5.07 -14.38
CA THR A 33 -3.61 -5.78 -14.13
C THR A 33 -3.47 -6.86 -13.08
N TYR A 34 -4.59 -7.29 -12.49
CA TYR A 34 -4.59 -8.45 -11.58
C TYR A 34 -4.01 -9.70 -12.25
N ASP A 35 -4.36 -9.98 -13.51
CA ASP A 35 -3.80 -11.13 -14.25
C ASP A 35 -2.27 -11.05 -14.37
N GLU A 36 -1.74 -9.87 -14.70
CA GLU A 36 -0.30 -9.66 -14.87
C GLU A 36 0.47 -9.75 -13.55
N ILE A 37 -0.07 -9.16 -12.49
CA ILE A 37 0.63 -9.09 -11.20
C ILE A 37 0.60 -10.42 -10.45
N ILE A 38 -0.51 -11.16 -10.51
CA ILE A 38 -0.65 -12.49 -9.87
C ILE A 38 0.28 -13.50 -10.54
N ALA A 39 0.56 -13.34 -11.83
CA ALA A 39 1.50 -14.19 -12.56
C ALA A 39 2.97 -13.97 -12.17
N LEU A 40 3.29 -12.93 -11.39
CA LEU A 40 4.67 -12.63 -11.02
C LEU A 40 5.22 -13.67 -10.02
N PRO A 41 6.46 -14.15 -10.21
CA PRO A 41 7.07 -15.13 -9.31
C PRO A 41 7.42 -14.56 -7.93
N CYS A 42 7.27 -13.26 -7.72
CA CYS A 42 7.49 -12.56 -6.45
C CYS A 42 6.18 -12.28 -5.68
N VAL A 43 5.04 -12.75 -6.17
CA VAL A 43 3.73 -12.66 -5.52
C VAL A 43 3.31 -14.04 -5.02
N GLU A 44 2.69 -14.10 -3.83
CA GLU A 44 2.09 -15.31 -3.25
C GLU A 44 0.65 -15.02 -2.88
N TRP A 45 -0.21 -16.00 -3.14
CA TRP A 45 -1.57 -16.02 -2.60
C TRP A 45 -1.51 -16.42 -1.13
N ASP A 46 -2.10 -15.58 -0.28
CA ASP A 46 -2.39 -15.90 1.10
C ASP A 46 -3.89 -16.21 1.20
N ALA A 47 -4.21 -17.29 1.91
CA ALA A 47 -5.52 -17.94 1.84
C ALA A 47 -6.69 -16.95 2.08
N PRO A 48 -7.88 -17.18 1.50
CA PRO A 48 -8.98 -16.23 1.54
C PRO A 48 -9.36 -15.90 2.98
N LEU A 49 -9.35 -14.61 3.32
CA LEU A 49 -9.89 -14.13 4.58
C LEU A 49 -11.41 -14.15 4.50
N PHE A 50 -12.02 -15.02 5.29
CA PHE A 50 -13.46 -14.98 5.55
C PHE A 50 -13.75 -13.85 6.52
N SER A 51 -14.09 -12.68 5.99
CA SER A 51 -14.85 -11.69 6.76
C SER A 51 -16.33 -12.04 6.67
N ASP A 52 -17.12 -11.73 7.70
CA ASP A 52 -18.56 -12.05 7.77
C ASP A 52 -19.41 -11.43 6.64
N PHE A 53 -18.82 -10.60 5.77
CA PHE A 53 -19.54 -9.81 4.76
C PHE A 53 -18.94 -9.85 3.34
N GLU A 54 -17.67 -10.21 3.14
CA GLU A 54 -17.07 -10.30 1.79
C GLU A 54 -15.95 -11.36 1.71
N ILE A 55 -15.90 -12.08 0.59
CA ILE A 55 -14.84 -13.03 0.24
C ILE A 55 -13.85 -12.32 -0.69
N HIS A 56 -12.59 -12.27 -0.26
CA HIS A 56 -11.48 -11.75 -1.06
C HIS A 56 -10.33 -12.75 -1.02
N ASP A 57 -9.60 -12.83 -2.13
CA ASP A 57 -8.28 -13.46 -2.17
C ASP A 57 -7.21 -12.41 -1.90
N ASP A 58 -6.36 -12.65 -0.91
CA ASP A 58 -5.26 -11.76 -0.57
C ASP A 58 -3.97 -12.25 -1.23
N TYR A 59 -3.18 -11.30 -1.71
CA TYR A 59 -1.91 -11.56 -2.38
C TYR A 59 -0.83 -10.66 -1.79
N PHE A 60 0.35 -11.22 -1.53
CA PHE A 60 1.46 -10.50 -0.95
C PHE A 60 2.74 -10.66 -1.76
N PHE A 61 3.58 -9.63 -1.71
CA PHE A 61 4.93 -9.71 -2.27
C PHE A 61 5.87 -10.42 -1.29
N LYS A 62 6.65 -11.38 -1.80
CA LYS A 62 7.64 -12.17 -1.04
C LYS A 62 8.78 -11.34 -0.45
N TYR A 63 9.03 -10.17 -1.04
CA TYR A 63 10.15 -9.30 -0.73
C TYR A 63 9.64 -7.92 -0.33
N PRO A 64 10.43 -7.13 0.42
CA PRO A 64 10.08 -5.77 0.74
C PRO A 64 9.81 -4.94 -0.52
N VAL A 65 8.85 -4.04 -0.45
CA VAL A 65 8.44 -3.17 -1.56
C VAL A 65 8.76 -1.73 -1.22
N ARG A 66 9.47 -1.05 -2.11
CA ARG A 66 9.76 0.38 -2.02
C ARG A 66 8.71 1.17 -2.80
N VAL A 67 8.04 2.09 -2.12
CA VAL A 67 7.14 3.09 -2.71
C VAL A 67 7.72 4.47 -2.43
N GLY A 68 8.36 5.08 -3.43
CA GLY A 68 9.15 6.30 -3.23
C GLY A 68 10.21 6.10 -2.15
N ASN A 69 10.14 6.91 -1.09
CA ASN A 69 11.04 6.85 0.07
C ASN A 69 10.62 5.83 1.15
N ILE A 70 9.57 5.05 0.93
CA ILE A 70 9.02 4.19 1.97
C ILE A 70 9.31 2.74 1.60
N LEU A 71 9.96 2.00 2.49
CA LEU A 71 10.17 0.56 2.36
C LEU A 71 9.15 -0.19 3.23
N LEU A 72 8.40 -1.10 2.63
CA LEU A 72 7.28 -1.83 3.24
C LEU A 72 7.58 -3.34 3.23
N HIS A 73 7.50 -4.00 4.38
CA HIS A 73 7.87 -5.42 4.49
C HIS A 73 6.71 -6.41 4.30
N GLN A 74 5.46 -5.96 4.39
CA GLN A 74 4.25 -6.76 4.17
C GLN A 74 3.35 -5.96 3.23
N PHE A 75 3.66 -5.96 1.94
CA PHE A 75 2.91 -5.24 0.91
C PHE A 75 2.10 -6.22 0.09
N GLY A 76 0.84 -5.89 -0.18
CA GLY A 76 -0.09 -6.79 -0.85
C GLY A 76 -1.26 -6.07 -1.50
N PHE A 77 -2.18 -6.84 -2.04
CA PHE A 77 -3.41 -6.39 -2.66
C PHE A 77 -4.48 -7.48 -2.53
N CYS A 78 -5.75 -7.07 -2.58
CA CYS A 78 -6.87 -7.99 -2.52
C CYS A 78 -7.63 -8.02 -3.84
N LEU A 79 -8.16 -9.20 -4.17
CA LEU A 79 -9.04 -9.43 -5.31
C LEU A 79 -10.42 -9.88 -4.79
N ARG A 80 -11.46 -9.09 -5.08
CA ARG A 80 -12.84 -9.47 -4.74
C ARG A 80 -13.31 -10.59 -5.68
N TYR A 81 -14.09 -11.54 -5.16
CA TYR A 81 -14.55 -12.72 -5.92
C TYR A 81 -15.25 -12.40 -7.26
N ASP A 82 -15.97 -11.28 -7.35
CA ASP A 82 -16.73 -10.87 -8.53
C ASP A 82 -16.02 -9.83 -9.42
N GLN A 83 -14.77 -9.50 -9.11
CA GLN A 83 -14.04 -8.44 -9.79
C GLN A 83 -13.35 -8.94 -11.07
N PRO A 84 -13.44 -8.21 -12.19
CA PRO A 84 -12.66 -8.52 -13.39
C PRO A 84 -11.16 -8.45 -13.11
N THR A 85 -10.38 -9.38 -13.65
CA THR A 85 -8.92 -9.43 -13.44
C THR A 85 -8.10 -8.73 -14.53
N ASN A 86 -8.73 -8.40 -15.65
CA ASN A 86 -8.12 -7.69 -16.79
C ASN A 86 -8.09 -6.15 -16.62
N MET A 87 -8.10 -5.68 -15.38
CA MET A 87 -8.02 -4.27 -15.02
C MET A 87 -6.91 -4.05 -14.00
N ALA A 88 -6.38 -2.84 -13.94
CA ALA A 88 -5.34 -2.46 -12.99
C ALA A 88 -5.76 -2.76 -11.55
N VAL A 89 -4.80 -3.14 -10.71
CA VAL A 89 -5.03 -3.36 -9.28
C VAL A 89 -5.51 -2.06 -8.64
N GLN A 90 -6.70 -2.10 -8.02
CA GLN A 90 -7.36 -0.90 -7.50
C GLN A 90 -6.83 -0.50 -6.13
N THR A 91 -6.46 -1.48 -5.31
CA THR A 91 -6.02 -1.23 -3.94
C THR A 91 -4.83 -2.11 -3.61
N TYR A 92 -3.73 -1.46 -3.22
CA TYR A 92 -2.64 -2.08 -2.50
C TYR A 92 -2.67 -1.66 -1.05
N TYR A 93 -2.10 -2.48 -0.18
CA TYR A 93 -2.02 -2.17 1.23
C TYR A 93 -0.72 -2.69 1.82
N ALA A 94 -0.33 -2.10 2.94
CA ALA A 94 0.71 -2.64 3.79
C ALA A 94 0.13 -2.93 5.17
N GLU A 95 0.25 -4.20 5.56
CA GLU A 95 -0.19 -4.68 6.87
C GLU A 95 0.95 -4.70 7.89
N SER A 96 0.57 -4.64 9.16
CA SER A 96 1.46 -4.95 10.26
C SER A 96 0.68 -5.75 11.29
N GLU A 97 1.11 -6.98 11.57
CA GLU A 97 0.51 -7.82 12.62
C GLU A 97 0.47 -7.13 14.02
N LYS A 98 1.30 -6.10 14.24
CA LYS A 98 1.37 -5.34 15.49
C LYS A 98 0.80 -3.91 15.34
N GLY A 99 0.19 -3.61 14.20
CA GLY A 99 -0.16 -2.27 13.79
C GLY A 99 1.04 -1.38 13.43
N VAL A 100 0.75 -0.20 12.91
CA VAL A 100 1.70 0.87 12.61
C VAL A 100 1.77 1.81 13.81
N SER A 101 2.96 1.96 14.40
CA SER A 101 3.11 2.86 15.56
C SER A 101 2.73 4.30 15.20
N LYS A 102 2.25 5.08 16.18
CA LYS A 102 1.96 6.51 15.98
C LYS A 102 3.17 7.26 15.41
N TRP A 103 4.38 6.87 15.81
CA TRP A 103 5.62 7.44 15.30
C TRP A 103 5.80 7.13 13.80
N ASP A 104 5.68 5.87 13.40
CA ASP A 104 5.81 5.47 11.99
C ASP A 104 4.73 6.12 11.12
N PHE A 105 3.50 6.20 11.62
CA PHE A 105 2.42 6.96 10.98
C PHE A 105 2.83 8.42 10.73
N GLN A 106 3.34 9.10 11.76
CA GLN A 106 3.76 10.50 11.62
C GLN A 106 4.92 10.62 10.63
N GLN A 107 5.90 9.73 10.67
CA GLN A 107 7.04 9.75 9.76
C GLN A 107 6.59 9.58 8.30
N VAL A 108 5.75 8.58 8.02
CA VAL A 108 5.20 8.35 6.67
C VAL A 108 4.33 9.53 6.23
N HIS A 109 3.47 10.05 7.11
CA HIS A 109 2.65 11.22 6.83
C HIS A 109 3.50 12.43 6.41
N HIS A 110 4.52 12.78 7.18
CA HIS A 110 5.40 13.90 6.84
C HIS A 110 6.14 13.68 5.53
N GLN A 111 6.57 12.43 5.26
CA GLN A 111 7.24 12.09 4.02
C GLN A 111 6.32 12.28 2.81
N LEU A 112 5.09 11.76 2.86
CA LEU A 112 4.11 11.91 1.78
C LEU A 112 3.71 13.39 1.60
N ALA A 113 3.49 14.12 2.69
CA ALA A 113 3.15 15.54 2.67
C ALA A 113 4.22 16.42 2.01
N ARG A 114 5.49 16.00 2.03
CA ARG A 114 6.58 16.72 1.36
C ARG A 114 6.60 16.50 -0.15
N HIS A 115 6.18 15.33 -0.62
CA HIS A 115 6.41 14.88 -2.00
C HIS A 115 5.13 14.87 -2.86
N LEU A 116 3.96 14.87 -2.22
CA LEU A 116 2.65 14.74 -2.86
C LEU A 116 1.76 15.94 -2.51
N THR A 117 0.80 16.24 -3.38
CA THR A 117 -0.18 17.30 -3.12
C THR A 117 -1.17 16.80 -2.07
N PHE A 118 -1.34 17.57 -1.00
CA PHE A 118 -2.29 17.27 0.06
C PHE A 118 -3.65 17.90 -0.26
N GLU A 119 -4.69 17.09 -0.50
CA GLU A 119 -6.02 17.62 -0.82
C GLU A 119 -7.03 17.53 0.34
N SER A 120 -6.86 16.66 1.34
CA SER A 120 -7.70 16.73 2.57
C SER A 120 -7.22 15.84 3.72
N GLN A 121 -7.54 16.28 4.95
CA GLN A 121 -7.47 15.47 6.16
C GLN A 121 -8.88 15.04 6.56
N ALA A 122 -9.14 13.75 6.71
CA ALA A 122 -10.35 13.28 7.36
C ALA A 122 -10.05 13.08 8.85
N HIS A 123 -10.53 14.00 9.69
CA HIS A 123 -10.41 13.87 11.14
C HIS A 123 -11.52 12.97 11.68
N PHE A 124 -11.21 11.72 11.96
CA PHE A 124 -12.00 10.93 12.90
C PHE A 124 -11.35 11.05 14.29
N HIS A 125 -12.15 11.22 15.34
CA HIS A 125 -11.67 11.58 16.68
C HIS A 125 -10.52 10.67 17.17
N GLN A 126 -9.39 11.28 17.55
CA GLN A 126 -8.14 10.64 18.02
C GLN A 126 -7.46 9.62 17.06
N ASN A 127 -8.09 9.32 15.92
CA ASN A 127 -7.77 8.30 14.94
C ASN A 127 -7.83 8.92 13.54
N GLY A 128 -6.71 9.41 13.04
CA GLY A 128 -6.67 10.18 11.79
C GLY A 128 -6.39 9.30 10.57
N SER A 129 -7.00 9.65 9.44
CA SER A 129 -6.50 9.27 8.12
C SER A 129 -6.12 10.51 7.33
N SER A 130 -5.06 10.39 6.55
CA SER A 130 -4.61 11.42 5.60
C SER A 130 -4.53 10.80 4.22
N SER A 131 -5.09 11.49 3.23
CA SER A 131 -5.01 11.09 1.83
C SER A 131 -4.21 12.13 1.04
N PHE A 132 -3.21 11.64 0.32
CA PHE A 132 -2.35 12.43 -0.55
C PHE A 132 -2.59 12.00 -1.99
N TYR A 133 -2.50 12.93 -2.92
CA TYR A 133 -2.79 12.65 -4.32
C TYR A 133 -1.63 13.08 -5.20
N LYS A 134 -1.34 12.27 -6.21
CA LYS A 134 -0.46 12.64 -7.32
C LYS A 134 -0.95 11.93 -8.57
N ASN A 135 -1.35 12.72 -9.56
CA ASN A 135 -2.10 12.25 -10.73
C ASN A 135 -3.39 11.52 -10.29
N GLU A 136 -3.62 10.31 -10.78
CA GLU A 136 -4.81 9.48 -10.51
C GLU A 136 -4.63 8.54 -9.29
N ILE A 137 -3.52 8.68 -8.57
CA ILE A 137 -3.14 7.79 -7.47
C ILE A 137 -3.36 8.48 -6.14
N ALA A 138 -4.08 7.82 -5.25
CA ALA A 138 -4.33 8.25 -3.89
C ALA A 138 -3.53 7.40 -2.89
N PHE A 139 -2.77 8.07 -2.05
CA PHE A 139 -1.95 7.48 -0.99
C PHE A 139 -2.64 7.78 0.33
N THR A 140 -3.24 6.77 0.97
CA THR A 140 -3.99 6.93 2.22
C THR A 140 -3.27 6.27 3.38
N VAL A 141 -2.89 7.06 4.37
CA VAL A 141 -2.34 6.54 5.62
C VAL A 141 -3.39 6.63 6.73
N GLY A 142 -3.66 5.51 7.41
CA GLY A 142 -4.61 5.44 8.50
C GLY A 142 -3.95 5.07 9.83
N TYR A 143 -4.29 5.77 10.90
CA TYR A 143 -3.96 5.38 12.26
C TYR A 143 -5.23 5.37 13.10
N TYR A 144 -5.72 4.17 13.39
CA TYR A 144 -6.87 3.93 14.24
C TYR A 144 -6.38 3.25 15.53
N GLY A 145 -6.84 3.71 16.69
CA GLY A 145 -6.22 3.48 17.99
C GLY A 145 -6.01 2.03 18.45
N GLU A 146 -6.64 1.05 17.80
CA GLU A 146 -6.35 -0.38 17.99
C GLU A 146 -5.27 -0.84 16.99
N PRO A 147 -4.23 -1.59 17.41
CA PRO A 147 -3.17 -2.09 16.53
C PRO A 147 -3.65 -2.76 15.23
N GLN A 148 -4.73 -3.54 15.30
CA GLN A 148 -5.30 -4.26 14.15
C GLN A 148 -5.92 -3.35 13.07
N TYR A 149 -6.21 -2.09 13.39
CA TYR A 149 -6.77 -1.13 12.44
C TYR A 149 -5.72 -0.11 11.96
N GLN A 150 -4.44 -0.29 12.26
CA GLN A 150 -3.37 0.60 11.81
C GLN A 150 -2.82 0.09 10.49
N GLN A 151 -3.25 0.70 9.39
CA GLN A 151 -2.97 0.22 8.03
C GLN A 151 -2.58 1.37 7.10
N LEU A 152 -1.69 1.06 6.15
CA LEU A 152 -1.32 1.94 5.04
C LEU A 152 -1.99 1.42 3.78
N TYR A 153 -2.80 2.25 3.13
CA TYR A 153 -3.50 1.91 1.91
C TYR A 153 -3.03 2.78 0.76
N PHE A 154 -2.92 2.17 -0.41
CA PHE A 154 -2.63 2.82 -1.67
C PHE A 154 -3.82 2.51 -2.58
N LEU A 155 -4.61 3.53 -2.87
CA LEU A 155 -5.78 3.42 -3.73
C LEU A 155 -5.41 4.00 -5.10
N CYS A 156 -5.34 3.14 -6.12
CA CYS A 156 -5.14 3.55 -7.49
C CYS A 156 -6.51 3.65 -8.17
N ASN A 157 -7.00 4.87 -8.39
CA ASN A 157 -8.25 5.11 -9.09
C ASN A 157 -7.95 5.63 -10.50
N HIS A 158 -7.81 4.74 -11.47
CA HIS A 158 -7.83 5.16 -12.88
C HIS A 158 -9.19 5.77 -13.20
N ARG A 159 -9.22 7.02 -13.68
CA ARG A 159 -10.46 7.68 -14.11
C ARG A 159 -10.83 7.33 -15.55
#